data_AF-A0A6N2STS5-F1
#
_entry.id   AF-A0A6N2STS5-F1
#
_cell.length_a   1.000
_cell.length_b   1.000
_cell.length_c   1.000
_cell.angle_alpha   90.00
_cell.angle_beta   90.00
_cell.angle_gamma   90.00
#
_symmetry.space_group_name_H-M   'P 1'
#
loop_
_entity.id
_entity.type
_entity.pdbx_description
1 polymer ?
#
loop_
_entity_poly.entity_id
_entity_poly.type
_entity_poly.pdbx_seq_one_letter_code
_entity_poly.pdbx_strand_id
1 'polypeptide(L)'
;MNMEDQETRMIRRGQPTGMNFPPVPDRSYEDDDATLADLPPVPGRAAPGGLGDLPTVCVQSPGQAIRPIPLSTSVDDQPTRFQRQEAPSVPVPSDSDKTVLVRPSSSREHDSSPKEETKLSGTDRSNDPVVGWIVITEGPGKGNSLCVGFGQNTIGRDESNRLVCNYGDKTISRTRHLLISYDQRSRKFFVVPGDSSNMSYLNDEVILTPIGLSPYDRIRLTEETEIMFIPLCGERFFW
;
A
#
# COMPACT_ATOMS: atom_id res chain seq x y z
N MET A 1 15.20 84.72 11.89
CA MET A 1 14.03 85.19 12.65
C MET A 1 12.92 84.18 12.39
N ASN A 2 12.53 83.49 13.47
CA ASN A 2 11.55 82.42 13.72
C ASN A 2 10.50 82.06 12.64
N MET A 3 10.20 80.76 12.50
CA MET A 3 9.02 80.14 13.13
C MET A 3 9.01 78.60 13.01
N GLU A 4 9.29 77.95 14.15
CA GLU A 4 8.61 76.77 14.71
C GLU A 4 8.70 75.37 14.06
N ASP A 5 9.60 74.58 14.65
CA ASP A 5 9.58 73.13 14.83
C ASP A 5 8.38 72.64 15.67
N GLN A 6 7.52 71.80 15.09
CA GLN A 6 6.72 70.71 15.71
C GLN A 6 6.41 69.73 14.54
N GLU A 7 6.47 68.40 14.58
CA GLU A 7 6.16 67.48 15.65
C GLU A 7 6.74 66.09 15.34
N THR A 8 7.30 65.50 16.39
CA THR A 8 7.66 64.10 16.62
C THR A 8 6.61 63.08 16.18
N ARG A 9 7.00 62.01 15.48
CA ARG A 9 6.54 60.65 15.81
C ARG A 9 7.45 59.55 15.27
N MET A 10 8.08 58.89 16.23
CA MET A 10 8.83 57.65 16.09
C MET A 10 7.96 56.52 15.53
N ILE A 11 8.50 55.72 14.61
CA ILE A 11 8.13 54.30 14.50
C ILE A 11 9.43 53.49 14.52
N ARG A 12 9.63 52.86 15.68
CA ARG A 12 10.71 51.92 15.98
C ARG A 12 10.56 50.66 15.12
N ARG A 13 11.64 50.25 14.47
CA ARG A 13 11.79 48.90 13.91
C ARG A 13 11.85 47.91 15.07
N GLY A 14 10.84 47.06 15.18
CA GLY A 14 10.82 45.93 16.11
C GLY A 14 11.66 44.78 15.56
N GLN A 15 12.75 44.49 16.26
CA GLN A 15 13.62 43.34 16.07
C GLN A 15 13.00 42.14 16.83
N PRO A 16 12.85 40.95 16.23
CA PRO A 16 12.34 39.80 16.97
C PRO A 16 13.36 39.35 18.01
N THR A 17 12.85 39.14 19.21
CA THR A 17 13.56 38.73 20.42
C THR A 17 14.36 37.44 20.20
N GLY A 18 15.65 37.51 20.50
CA GLY A 18 16.53 36.34 20.55
C GLY A 18 16.06 35.36 21.63
N MET A 19 15.74 34.14 21.20
CA MET A 19 15.66 32.99 22.08
C MET A 19 17.05 32.73 22.64
N ASN A 20 17.21 32.97 23.94
CA ASN A 20 18.43 32.75 24.68
C ASN A 20 18.61 31.23 24.85
N PHE A 21 19.39 30.59 23.96
CA PHE A 21 19.83 29.21 24.17
C PHE A 21 20.92 29.21 25.24
N PRO A 22 20.82 28.36 26.29
CA PRO A 22 21.94 28.18 27.21
C PRO A 22 23.16 27.65 26.43
N PRO A 23 24.39 28.03 26.80
CA PRO A 23 25.59 27.53 26.13
C PRO A 23 25.65 26.01 26.23
N VAL A 24 25.86 25.35 25.10
CA VAL A 24 26.15 23.91 25.02
C VAL A 24 27.46 23.70 25.79
N PRO A 25 27.50 22.82 26.82
CA PRO A 25 28.75 22.53 27.48
C PRO A 25 29.69 21.86 26.47
N ASP A 26 30.89 22.42 26.35
CA ASP A 26 31.99 21.90 25.55
C ASP A 26 32.41 20.56 26.15
N ARG A 27 31.82 19.47 25.64
CA ARG A 27 32.27 18.12 25.94
C ARG A 27 33.55 17.89 25.13
N SER A 28 34.65 18.36 25.71
CA SER A 28 35.94 17.74 25.49
C SER A 28 35.74 16.24 25.72
N TYR A 29 35.94 15.49 24.64
CA TYR A 29 35.94 14.04 24.64
C TYR A 29 37.21 13.63 25.40
N GLU A 30 37.08 13.45 26.71
CA GLU A 30 38.15 12.85 27.50
C GLU A 30 38.30 11.41 27.01
N ASP A 31 39.49 11.10 26.50
CA ASP A 31 39.95 9.74 26.21
C ASP A 31 39.99 8.97 27.53
N ASP A 32 38.86 8.40 27.93
CA ASP A 32 38.82 7.38 28.96
C ASP A 32 39.41 6.09 28.38
N ASP A 33 40.69 5.88 28.73
CA ASP A 33 41.45 4.64 28.69
C ASP A 33 40.69 3.53 29.44
N ALA A 34 39.68 2.97 28.79
CA ALA A 34 38.96 1.80 29.25
C ALA A 34 39.83 0.57 29.04
N THR A 35 40.66 0.32 30.05
CA THR A 35 41.25 -0.96 30.45
C THR A 35 40.66 -2.18 29.76
N LEU A 36 41.46 -2.74 28.84
CA LEU A 36 41.43 -4.11 28.33
C LEU A 36 41.65 -5.12 29.46
N ALA A 37 40.59 -5.47 30.19
CA ALA A 37 40.43 -6.68 31.00
C ALA A 37 38.96 -6.66 31.46
N ASP A 38 38.07 -7.59 31.16
CA ASP A 38 38.16 -9.00 31.51
C ASP A 38 36.93 -9.64 30.84
N LEU A 39 37.08 -10.12 29.60
CA LEU A 39 36.05 -10.96 28.97
C LEU A 39 36.23 -12.38 29.52
N PRO A 40 35.20 -12.99 30.14
CA PRO A 40 35.32 -14.37 30.59
C PRO A 40 35.57 -15.29 29.37
N PRO A 41 36.50 -16.26 29.48
CA PRO A 41 36.81 -17.16 28.39
C PRO A 41 35.58 -18.01 28.07
N VAL A 42 35.09 -17.92 26.83
CA VAL A 42 34.10 -18.87 26.32
C VAL A 42 34.79 -20.25 26.26
N PRO A 43 34.32 -21.27 26.99
CA PRO A 43 34.95 -22.58 26.99
C PRO A 43 34.82 -23.20 25.59
N GLY A 44 35.98 -23.47 24.98
CA GLY A 44 36.06 -24.19 23.71
C GLY A 44 35.91 -25.69 23.87
N ARG A 45 35.62 -26.31 22.71
CA ARG A 45 35.72 -27.75 22.37
C ARG A 45 34.46 -28.56 22.71
N ALA A 46 33.89 -29.38 21.83
CA ALA A 46 34.55 -30.25 20.86
C ALA A 46 33.68 -30.54 19.63
N ALA A 47 34.32 -30.54 18.45
CA ALA A 47 33.91 -31.39 17.34
C ALA A 47 34.31 -32.84 17.65
N PRO A 48 33.48 -33.81 17.26
CA PRO A 48 33.96 -35.12 16.85
C PRO A 48 33.72 -35.32 15.36
N GLY A 49 34.79 -35.70 14.66
CA GLY A 49 34.70 -36.32 13.34
C GLY A 49 34.19 -37.76 13.40
N GLY A 50 33.85 -38.27 12.22
CA GLY A 50 33.38 -39.62 11.91
C GLY A 50 32.34 -39.50 10.79
N LEU A 51 32.73 -39.41 9.51
CA LEU A 51 33.21 -40.52 8.69
C LEU A 51 32.56 -41.87 9.08
N GLY A 52 31.41 -42.12 8.46
CA GLY A 52 30.74 -43.41 8.42
C GLY A 52 30.09 -43.54 7.05
N ASP A 53 30.53 -44.54 6.31
CA ASP A 53 30.29 -44.80 4.90
C ASP A 53 28.81 -44.93 4.53
N LEU A 54 28.39 -44.20 3.48
CA LEU A 54 27.27 -44.61 2.64
C LEU A 54 27.86 -45.08 1.30
N PRO A 55 27.57 -46.31 0.85
CA PRO A 55 28.14 -46.81 -0.40
C PRO A 55 27.57 -46.04 -1.59
N THR A 56 28.50 -45.47 -2.35
CA THR A 56 28.35 -45.08 -3.76
C THR A 56 27.67 -46.20 -4.55
N VAL A 57 26.45 -45.95 -5.03
CA VAL A 57 25.88 -46.66 -6.18
C VAL A 57 26.01 -45.73 -7.37
N CYS A 58 27.08 -45.90 -8.13
CA CYS A 58 27.24 -45.30 -9.44
C CYS A 58 26.56 -46.17 -10.51
N VAL A 59 25.65 -45.52 -11.23
CA VAL A 59 25.31 -45.71 -12.65
C VAL A 59 24.55 -46.98 -13.03
N GLN A 60 23.31 -46.79 -13.50
CA GLN A 60 22.90 -47.19 -14.86
C GLN A 60 21.54 -46.58 -15.22
N SER A 61 21.56 -45.55 -16.08
CA SER A 61 20.43 -45.23 -16.95
C SER A 61 20.37 -46.27 -18.07
N PRO A 62 19.17 -46.69 -18.47
CA PRO A 62 18.80 -46.47 -19.87
C PRO A 62 17.36 -45.99 -20.03
N GLY A 63 17.14 -45.24 -21.11
CA GLY A 63 15.96 -44.43 -21.35
C GLY A 63 14.65 -45.20 -21.50
N GLN A 64 13.57 -44.49 -21.18
CA GLN A 64 12.24 -44.84 -21.64
C GLN A 64 11.90 -43.98 -22.86
N ALA A 65 11.83 -44.67 -23.99
CA ALA A 65 11.39 -44.16 -25.26
C ALA A 65 9.89 -43.83 -25.22
N ILE A 66 9.60 -42.62 -25.70
CA ILE A 66 8.29 -42.14 -26.12
C ILE A 66 7.74 -43.13 -27.15
N ARG A 67 6.52 -43.64 -26.94
CA ARG A 67 5.84 -44.47 -27.93
C ARG A 67 5.45 -43.61 -29.14
N PRO A 68 5.69 -44.07 -30.39
CA PRO A 68 5.24 -43.34 -31.58
C PRO A 68 3.72 -43.39 -31.68
N ILE A 69 3.10 -42.23 -31.89
CA ILE A 69 1.72 -42.13 -32.40
C ILE A 69 1.79 -42.43 -33.89
N PRO A 70 0.96 -43.35 -34.44
CA PRO A 70 0.96 -43.61 -35.87
C PRO A 70 0.41 -42.41 -36.64
N LEU A 71 1.21 -41.97 -37.61
CA LEU A 71 0.85 -41.05 -38.67
C LEU A 71 -0.11 -41.76 -39.64
N SER A 72 -1.38 -41.35 -39.66
CA SER A 72 -2.29 -41.63 -40.76
C SER A 72 -2.56 -40.35 -41.53
N THR A 73 -1.88 -40.22 -42.67
CA THR A 73 -2.19 -39.30 -43.75
C THR A 73 -3.38 -39.83 -44.56
N SER A 74 -4.41 -39.03 -44.74
CA SER A 74 -5.11 -38.90 -46.02
C SER A 74 -6.00 -37.66 -46.01
N VAL A 75 -5.80 -36.88 -47.06
CA VAL A 75 -6.36 -35.58 -47.42
C VAL A 75 -7.83 -35.73 -47.80
N ASP A 76 -8.69 -34.79 -47.39
CA ASP A 76 -9.73 -34.29 -48.28
C ASP A 76 -10.09 -32.84 -47.95
N ASP A 77 -10.05 -32.04 -49.01
CA ASP A 77 -10.15 -30.60 -49.11
C ASP A 77 -11.58 -30.25 -49.54
N GLN A 78 -12.34 -29.52 -48.71
CA GLN A 78 -13.43 -28.64 -49.17
C GLN A 78 -13.77 -27.56 -48.12
N PRO A 79 -13.93 -26.28 -48.53
CA PRO A 79 -14.26 -25.18 -47.63
C PRO A 79 -15.77 -25.07 -47.39
N THR A 80 -16.22 -25.30 -46.16
CA THR A 80 -17.64 -25.11 -45.80
C THR A 80 -17.90 -23.67 -45.36
N ARG A 81 -18.45 -22.90 -46.30
CA ARG A 81 -19.07 -21.58 -46.15
C ARG A 81 -20.29 -21.68 -45.22
N PHE A 82 -20.19 -21.20 -43.99
CA PHE A 82 -21.36 -21.04 -43.13
C PHE A 82 -22.11 -19.74 -43.48
N GLN A 83 -23.19 -19.94 -44.22
CA GLN A 83 -24.15 -18.93 -44.62
C GLN A 83 -25.09 -18.64 -43.44
N ARG A 84 -25.18 -17.36 -43.06
CA ARG A 84 -26.17 -16.81 -42.13
C ARG A 84 -27.58 -17.19 -42.61
N GLN A 85 -28.31 -17.94 -41.80
CA GLN A 85 -29.73 -18.21 -42.02
C GLN A 85 -30.57 -17.41 -41.02
N GLU A 86 -31.45 -16.57 -41.56
CA GLU A 86 -32.50 -15.84 -40.86
C GLU A 86 -33.55 -16.81 -40.31
N ALA A 87 -34.06 -16.51 -39.11
CA ALA A 87 -35.10 -17.30 -38.44
C ALA A 87 -36.47 -17.07 -39.10
N PRO A 88 -37.28 -18.13 -39.32
CA PRO A 88 -38.63 -18.00 -39.87
C PRO A 88 -39.67 -17.61 -38.80
N SER A 89 -40.57 -16.71 -39.20
CA SER A 89 -41.73 -16.20 -38.48
C SER A 89 -42.82 -17.26 -38.27
N VAL A 90 -43.27 -17.44 -37.03
CA VAL A 90 -44.42 -18.30 -36.68
C VAL A 90 -45.71 -17.46 -36.58
N PRO A 91 -46.84 -17.90 -37.14
CA PRO A 91 -48.11 -17.17 -37.10
C PRO A 91 -48.86 -17.40 -35.77
N VAL A 92 -49.51 -16.35 -35.29
CA VAL A 92 -50.27 -16.28 -34.03
C VAL A 92 -51.75 -16.60 -34.31
N PRO A 93 -52.38 -17.58 -33.62
CA PRO A 93 -53.84 -17.66 -33.57
C PRO A 93 -54.38 -16.95 -32.33
N SER A 94 -55.49 -16.28 -32.58
CA SER A 94 -56.34 -15.50 -31.67
C SER A 94 -57.21 -16.41 -30.80
N ASP A 95 -57.27 -16.17 -29.49
CA ASP A 95 -58.56 -16.01 -28.81
C ASP A 95 -58.45 -15.28 -27.46
N SER A 96 -59.55 -14.60 -27.19
CA SER A 96 -59.98 -13.70 -26.13
C SER A 96 -59.56 -14.02 -24.69
N ASP A 97 -58.98 -13.01 -24.03
CA ASP A 97 -59.44 -12.67 -22.67
C ASP A 97 -59.26 -11.18 -22.36
N LYS A 98 -60.34 -10.58 -21.83
CA LYS A 98 -60.54 -9.16 -21.66
C LYS A 98 -59.93 -8.74 -20.33
N THR A 99 -58.77 -8.07 -20.34
CA THR A 99 -58.21 -7.48 -19.12
C THR A 99 -58.02 -5.97 -19.27
N VAL A 100 -58.74 -5.23 -18.42
CA VAL A 100 -58.84 -3.78 -18.40
C VAL A 100 -57.54 -3.16 -17.90
N LEU A 101 -56.97 -2.24 -18.68
CA LEU A 101 -55.86 -1.38 -18.26
C LEU A 101 -56.33 -0.38 -17.19
N VAL A 102 -56.13 -0.72 -15.92
CA VAL A 102 -56.20 0.24 -14.82
C VAL A 102 -54.88 1.00 -14.80
N ARG A 103 -54.90 2.27 -15.22
CA ARG A 103 -53.84 3.23 -14.94
C ARG A 103 -54.15 3.91 -13.61
N PRO A 104 -53.42 3.67 -12.52
CA PRO A 104 -53.43 4.58 -11.40
C PRO A 104 -52.41 5.69 -11.67
N SER A 105 -52.87 6.80 -12.22
CA SER A 105 -52.19 8.09 -12.10
C SER A 105 -52.84 8.87 -10.97
N SER A 106 -52.15 8.99 -9.84
CA SER A 106 -52.09 10.21 -9.02
C SER A 106 -51.26 9.99 -7.76
N SER A 107 -50.30 10.91 -7.58
CA SER A 107 -49.80 11.45 -6.31
C SER A 107 -49.47 10.45 -5.20
N ARG A 108 -48.19 10.09 -5.08
CA ARG A 108 -47.60 9.80 -3.77
C ARG A 108 -46.67 10.94 -3.40
N GLU A 109 -47.07 11.57 -2.32
CA GLU A 109 -46.37 12.63 -1.61
C GLU A 109 -45.01 12.13 -1.11
N HIS A 110 -44.09 13.08 -1.09
CA HIS A 110 -42.68 12.93 -0.80
C HIS A 110 -42.47 12.79 0.71
N ASP A 111 -42.73 11.61 1.28
CA ASP A 111 -42.28 11.32 2.64
C ASP A 111 -40.79 10.95 2.61
N SER A 112 -39.98 11.98 2.83
CA SER A 112 -38.51 11.90 2.80
C SER A 112 -38.04 11.37 4.15
N SER A 113 -38.24 10.08 4.40
CA SER A 113 -37.51 9.37 5.45
C SER A 113 -36.04 9.26 5.03
N PRO A 114 -35.07 9.79 5.80
CA PRO A 114 -33.67 9.60 5.48
C PRO A 114 -33.34 8.12 5.63
N LYS A 115 -33.15 7.43 4.51
CA LYS A 115 -32.28 6.27 4.50
C LYS A 115 -30.94 6.78 4.96
N GLU A 116 -30.54 6.37 6.16
CA GLU A 116 -29.17 6.45 6.64
C GLU A 116 -28.32 5.55 5.73
N GLU A 117 -28.10 6.01 4.50
CA GLU A 117 -26.98 5.60 3.71
C GLU A 117 -25.79 6.21 4.44
N THR A 118 -25.08 5.36 5.20
CA THR A 118 -23.88 5.74 5.94
C THR A 118 -22.84 6.20 4.93
N LYS A 119 -22.98 7.45 4.53
CA LYS A 119 -22.04 8.21 3.74
C LYS A 119 -20.86 8.45 4.67
N LEU A 120 -19.98 7.45 4.76
CA LEU A 120 -18.61 7.60 5.23
C LEU A 120 -17.85 8.46 4.21
N SER A 121 -18.26 9.71 4.07
CA SER A 121 -17.62 10.68 3.21
C SER A 121 -17.57 12.00 3.97
N GLY A 122 -16.37 12.29 4.46
CA GLY A 122 -15.87 13.64 4.37
C GLY A 122 -15.89 14.49 5.62
N THR A 123 -15.87 13.93 6.83
CA THR A 123 -15.61 14.72 8.03
C THR A 123 -14.66 13.97 8.95
N ASP A 124 -13.53 14.61 9.25
CA ASP A 124 -12.51 14.21 10.23
C ASP A 124 -11.45 13.19 9.81
N ARG A 125 -10.84 13.39 8.63
CA ARG A 125 -9.58 12.70 8.23
C ARG A 125 -8.44 12.90 9.25
N SER A 126 -8.56 13.93 10.09
CA SER A 126 -7.60 14.40 11.09
C SER A 126 -7.84 13.87 12.51
N ASN A 127 -8.88 13.06 12.76
CA ASN A 127 -9.27 12.67 14.12
C ASN A 127 -9.23 11.17 14.40
N ASP A 128 -8.90 10.34 13.40
CA ASP A 128 -8.68 8.92 13.63
C ASP A 128 -7.40 8.73 14.45
N PRO A 129 -7.43 7.89 15.51
CA PRO A 129 -6.21 7.55 16.22
C PRO A 129 -5.19 6.88 15.30
N VAL A 130 -3.92 7.14 15.58
CA VAL A 130 -2.80 6.53 14.85
C VAL A 130 -2.72 5.04 15.21
N VAL A 131 -2.70 4.17 14.21
CA VAL A 131 -2.56 2.71 14.38
C VAL A 131 -1.20 2.20 13.92
N GLY A 132 -0.41 3.04 13.25
CA GLY A 132 0.96 2.73 12.85
C GLY A 132 1.58 3.87 12.04
N TRP A 133 2.74 3.61 11.47
CA TRP A 133 3.48 4.56 10.65
C TRP A 133 4.06 3.89 9.41
N ILE A 134 4.25 4.71 8.39
CA ILE A 134 5.20 4.41 7.32
C ILE A 134 6.34 5.42 7.38
N VAL A 135 7.56 4.95 7.20
CA VAL A 135 8.76 5.76 7.23
C VAL A 135 9.46 5.64 5.88
N ILE A 136 9.78 6.76 5.25
CA ILE A 136 10.48 6.75 3.97
C ILE A 136 11.96 6.46 4.22
N THR A 137 12.45 5.32 3.74
CA THR A 137 13.83 4.84 3.94
C THR A 137 14.74 5.21 2.78
N GLU A 138 14.18 5.35 1.57
CA GLU A 138 14.89 5.69 0.33
C GLU A 138 14.10 6.70 -0.51
N GLY A 139 14.79 7.40 -1.41
CA GLY A 139 14.20 8.42 -2.28
C GLY A 139 14.23 9.84 -1.70
N PRO A 140 13.62 10.82 -2.39
CA PRO A 140 13.74 12.23 -2.06
C PRO A 140 13.02 12.62 -0.76
N GLY A 141 12.12 11.76 -0.27
CA GLY A 141 11.42 11.92 0.99
C GLY A 141 12.08 11.27 2.21
N LYS A 142 13.30 10.72 2.07
CA LYS A 142 13.96 9.93 3.11
C LYS A 142 13.96 10.63 4.48
N GLY A 143 13.59 9.86 5.51
CA GLY A 143 13.50 10.32 6.91
C GLY A 143 12.14 10.88 7.32
N ASN A 144 11.24 11.15 6.37
CA ASN A 144 9.87 11.55 6.70
C ASN A 144 9.03 10.34 7.12
N SER A 145 8.06 10.57 8.00
CA SER A 145 7.10 9.57 8.46
C SER A 145 5.67 10.05 8.26
N LEU A 146 4.78 9.14 7.86
CA LEU A 146 3.35 9.40 7.72
C LEU A 146 2.56 8.49 8.67
N CYS A 147 1.56 9.05 9.35
CA CYS A 147 0.73 8.33 10.31
C CYS A 147 -0.37 7.54 9.61
N VAL A 148 -0.42 6.23 9.86
CA VAL A 148 -1.47 5.32 9.41
C VAL A 148 -2.62 5.37 10.41
N GLY A 149 -3.83 5.60 9.93
CA GLY A 149 -5.06 5.61 10.73
C GLY A 149 -5.92 4.37 10.50
N PHE A 150 -7.12 4.36 11.09
CA PHE A 150 -8.06 3.26 10.93
C PHE A 150 -8.52 3.04 9.49
N GLY A 151 -8.87 1.79 9.18
CA GLY A 151 -9.43 1.40 7.90
C GLY A 151 -8.42 1.53 6.75
N GLN A 152 -8.84 2.15 5.66
CA GLN A 152 -8.08 2.23 4.41
C GLN A 152 -7.25 3.51 4.32
N ASN A 153 -5.95 3.34 4.09
CA ASN A 153 -4.96 4.41 3.97
C ASN A 153 -4.34 4.36 2.58
N THR A 154 -4.84 5.23 1.70
CA THR A 154 -4.33 5.37 0.34
C THR A 154 -3.02 6.15 0.33
N ILE A 155 -2.03 5.65 -0.40
CA ILE A 155 -0.72 6.28 -0.60
C ILE A 155 -0.68 6.81 -2.03
N GLY A 156 -0.24 8.05 -2.21
CA GLY A 156 -0.05 8.64 -3.53
C GLY A 156 0.42 10.08 -3.44
N ARG A 157 0.72 10.69 -4.60
CA ARG A 157 1.31 12.03 -4.66
C ARG A 157 0.30 13.16 -4.46
N ASP A 158 -0.96 12.97 -4.84
CA ASP A 158 -2.00 13.99 -4.73
C ASP A 158 -2.58 14.05 -3.30
N GLU A 159 -3.09 15.21 -2.92
CA GLU A 159 -3.75 15.47 -1.62
C GLU A 159 -5.08 14.72 -1.43
N SER A 160 -5.58 14.08 -2.49
CA SER A 160 -6.75 13.20 -2.42
C SER A 160 -6.46 11.94 -1.61
N ASN A 161 -5.19 11.52 -1.51
CA ASN A 161 -4.76 10.35 -0.75
C ASN A 161 -4.75 10.64 0.75
N ARG A 162 -4.86 9.59 1.56
CA ARG A 162 -4.75 9.71 3.02
C ARG A 162 -3.29 9.91 3.46
N LEU A 163 -2.37 9.20 2.82
CA LEU A 163 -0.94 9.27 3.03
C LEU A 163 -0.31 9.92 1.80
N VAL A 164 -0.11 11.24 1.88
CA VAL A 164 0.41 12.03 0.77
C VAL A 164 1.93 11.89 0.71
N CYS A 165 2.43 11.26 -0.35
CA CYS A 165 3.85 11.05 -0.60
C CYS A 165 4.31 11.94 -1.77
N ASN A 166 4.48 13.24 -1.50
CA ASN A 166 4.88 14.23 -2.50
C ASN A 166 6.19 14.92 -2.13
N TYR A 167 7.28 14.15 -2.21
CA TYR A 167 8.62 14.62 -1.84
C TYR A 167 9.53 14.91 -3.05
N GLY A 168 9.00 14.87 -4.27
CA GLY A 168 9.76 15.12 -5.51
C GLY A 168 9.83 13.93 -6.47
N ASP A 169 9.44 12.73 -6.01
CA ASP A 169 9.33 11.55 -6.88
C ASP A 169 8.09 11.66 -7.77
N LYS A 170 8.31 11.82 -9.08
CA LYS A 170 7.25 11.94 -10.10
C LYS A 170 6.71 10.59 -10.56
N THR A 171 7.40 9.50 -10.25
CA THR A 171 7.02 8.13 -10.63
C THR A 171 5.95 7.57 -9.68
N ILE A 172 5.79 8.13 -8.48
CA ILE A 172 4.67 7.81 -7.60
C ILE A 172 3.38 8.30 -8.25
N SER A 173 2.41 7.40 -8.35
CA SER A 173 1.12 7.71 -8.95
C SER A 173 0.37 8.76 -8.15
N ARG A 174 -0.35 9.62 -8.88
CA ARG A 174 -1.13 10.73 -8.30
C ARG A 174 -2.14 10.23 -7.27
N THR A 175 -2.96 9.28 -7.66
CA THR A 175 -4.04 8.75 -6.84
C THR A 175 -3.84 7.27 -6.61
N ARG A 176 -4.02 6.81 -5.36
CA ARG A 176 -4.01 5.40 -4.96
C ARG A 176 -2.90 4.61 -5.64
N HIS A 177 -1.65 4.98 -5.40
CA HIS A 177 -0.51 4.19 -5.87
C HIS A 177 -0.43 2.84 -5.13
N LEU A 178 -0.64 2.90 -3.81
CA LEU A 178 -0.70 1.73 -2.94
C LEU A 178 -1.76 1.98 -1.86
N LEU A 179 -2.26 0.92 -1.24
CA LEU A 179 -3.19 1.00 -0.13
C LEU A 179 -2.68 0.18 1.05
N ILE A 180 -2.71 0.75 2.25
CA ILE A 180 -2.53 0.02 3.52
C ILE A 180 -3.87 -0.01 4.24
N SER A 181 -4.35 -1.20 4.56
CA SER A 181 -5.60 -1.41 5.30
C SER A 181 -5.31 -1.97 6.68
N TYR A 182 -5.91 -1.37 7.71
CA TYR A 182 -5.93 -1.91 9.07
C TYR A 182 -7.29 -2.52 9.36
N ASP A 183 -7.33 -3.81 9.68
CA ASP A 183 -8.54 -4.47 10.18
C ASP A 183 -8.55 -4.47 11.71
N GLN A 184 -9.52 -3.77 12.29
CA GLN A 184 -9.71 -3.68 13.74
C GLN A 184 -9.99 -5.03 14.39
N ARG A 185 -10.70 -5.93 13.68
CA ARG A 185 -11.13 -7.21 14.23
C ARG A 185 -9.97 -8.18 14.37
N SER A 186 -9.18 -8.33 13.31
CA SER A 186 -7.99 -9.19 13.33
C SER A 186 -6.76 -8.49 13.92
N ARG A 187 -6.77 -7.16 14.06
CA ARG A 187 -5.62 -6.32 14.44
C ARG A 187 -4.42 -6.53 13.51
N LYS A 188 -4.71 -6.77 12.23
CA LYS A 188 -3.70 -7.00 11.20
C LYS A 188 -3.71 -5.89 10.16
N PHE A 189 -2.54 -5.69 9.59
CA PHE A 189 -2.32 -4.77 8.49
C PHE A 189 -2.19 -5.56 7.20
N PHE A 190 -2.70 -4.99 6.13
CA PHE A 190 -2.61 -5.55 4.79
C PHE A 190 -2.16 -4.47 3.83
N VAL A 191 -1.27 -4.82 2.91
CA VAL A 191 -0.94 -4.01 1.76
C VAL A 191 -1.71 -4.52 0.55
N VAL A 192 -2.26 -3.60 -0.23
CA VAL A 192 -3.06 -3.89 -1.43
C VAL A 192 -2.51 -3.02 -2.56
N PRO A 193 -2.31 -3.58 -3.77
CA PRO A 193 -1.90 -2.77 -4.91
C PRO A 193 -2.97 -1.73 -5.22
N GLY A 194 -2.54 -0.54 -5.61
CA GLY A 194 -3.42 0.54 -6.01
C GLY A 194 -3.81 0.49 -7.48
N ASP A 195 -4.22 1.63 -8.02
CA ASP A 195 -4.52 1.83 -9.45
C ASP A 195 -3.29 2.39 -10.20
N SER A 196 -2.09 2.22 -9.66
CA SER A 196 -0.87 2.74 -10.27
C SER A 196 -0.52 2.02 -11.57
N SER A 197 0.12 2.75 -12.48
CA SER A 197 0.78 2.16 -13.65
C SER A 197 2.07 1.41 -13.28
N ASN A 198 2.70 1.82 -12.18
CA ASN A 198 3.95 1.26 -11.69
C ASN A 198 3.65 0.17 -10.64
N MET A 199 4.41 -0.92 -10.70
CA MET A 199 4.30 -2.03 -9.76
C MET A 199 4.98 -1.66 -8.44
N SER A 200 4.38 -2.07 -7.33
CA SER A 200 4.99 -1.98 -6.01
C SER A 200 5.47 -3.36 -5.55
N TYR A 201 6.50 -3.36 -4.70
CA TYR A 201 7.13 -4.57 -4.20
C TYR A 201 7.15 -4.56 -2.67
N LEU A 202 6.90 -5.70 -2.05
CA LEU A 202 7.05 -5.95 -0.62
C LEU A 202 8.23 -6.90 -0.42
N ASN A 203 9.29 -6.46 0.26
CA ASN A 203 10.51 -7.25 0.48
C ASN A 203 11.04 -7.90 -0.82
N ASP A 204 11.12 -7.10 -1.88
CA ASP A 204 11.55 -7.50 -3.24
C ASP A 204 10.58 -8.43 -4.02
N GLU A 205 9.42 -8.77 -3.46
CA GLU A 205 8.36 -9.52 -4.14
C GLU A 205 7.25 -8.60 -4.65
N VAL A 206 6.76 -8.82 -5.88
CA VAL A 206 5.71 -7.99 -6.47
C VAL A 206 4.37 -8.18 -5.78
N ILE A 207 3.71 -7.06 -5.45
CA ILE A 207 2.40 -7.08 -4.78
C ILE A 207 1.29 -7.16 -5.84
N LEU A 208 0.68 -8.33 -6.01
CA LEU A 208 -0.43 -8.54 -6.95
C LEU A 208 -1.79 -8.69 -6.26
N THR A 209 -1.78 -9.01 -4.97
CA THR A 209 -2.96 -9.29 -4.17
C THR A 209 -2.80 -8.66 -2.78
N PRO A 210 -3.85 -8.65 -1.94
CA PRO A 210 -3.70 -8.27 -0.54
C PRO A 210 -2.70 -9.20 0.19
N ILE A 211 -1.63 -8.62 0.74
CA ILE A 211 -0.61 -9.34 1.52
C ILE A 211 -0.59 -8.77 2.95
N GLY A 212 -0.45 -9.64 3.95
CA GLY A 212 -0.32 -9.20 5.35
C GLY A 212 1.02 -8.51 5.59
N LEU A 213 1.01 -7.41 6.33
CA LEU A 213 2.21 -6.66 6.69
C LEU A 213 2.72 -7.06 8.08
N SER A 214 4.04 -7.22 8.17
CA SER A 214 4.81 -7.44 9.39
C SER A 214 5.61 -6.20 9.78
N PRO A 215 5.99 -6.04 11.06
CA PRO A 215 6.87 -4.95 11.48
C PRO A 215 8.18 -4.94 10.68
N TYR A 216 8.63 -3.76 10.26
CA TYR A 216 9.84 -3.53 9.47
C TYR A 216 9.81 -4.03 8.03
N ASP A 217 8.65 -4.48 7.54
CA ASP A 217 8.50 -4.79 6.12
C ASP A 217 8.81 -3.56 5.26
N ARG A 218 9.58 -3.80 4.20
CA ARG A 218 9.98 -2.78 3.23
C ARG A 218 9.10 -2.85 2.02
N ILE A 219 8.52 -1.73 1.67
CA ILE A 219 7.65 -1.59 0.52
C ILE A 219 8.29 -0.60 -0.44
N ARG A 220 8.72 -1.10 -1.59
CA ARG A 220 9.22 -0.26 -2.68
C ARG A 220 8.02 0.19 -3.50
N LEU A 221 7.70 1.49 -3.42
CA LEU A 221 6.62 2.10 -4.19
C LEU A 221 7.04 2.21 -5.66
N THR A 222 8.25 2.72 -5.87
CA THR A 222 8.84 3.02 -7.16
C THR A 222 10.32 2.63 -7.13
N GLU A 223 11.02 2.72 -8.25
CA GLU A 223 12.47 2.46 -8.27
C GLU A 223 13.26 3.40 -7.33
N GLU A 224 12.80 4.64 -7.14
CA GLU A 224 13.48 5.65 -6.32
C GLU A 224 13.02 5.65 -4.85
N THR A 225 11.75 5.31 -4.57
CA THR A 225 11.16 5.47 -3.22
C THR A 225 10.82 4.12 -2.57
N GLU A 226 11.44 3.88 -1.41
CA GLU A 226 11.14 2.77 -0.50
C GLU A 226 10.61 3.32 0.84
N ILE A 227 9.59 2.65 1.37
CA ILE A 227 9.02 2.92 2.68
C ILE A 227 9.15 1.68 3.57
N MET A 228 9.22 1.88 4.87
CA MET A 228 9.21 0.84 5.88
C MET A 228 7.97 0.97 6.75
N PHE A 229 7.31 -0.15 7.01
CA PHE A 229 6.09 -0.19 7.82
C PHE A 229 6.39 -0.47 9.30
N ILE A 230 5.78 0.31 10.19
CA ILE A 230 5.89 0.17 11.64
C ILE A 230 4.50 0.15 12.27
N PRO A 231 3.98 -1.00 12.74
CA PRO A 231 2.68 -1.06 13.39
C PRO A 231 2.76 -0.52 14.83
N LEU A 232 1.77 0.29 15.23
CA LEU A 232 1.53 0.61 16.63
C LEU A 232 0.54 -0.38 17.23
N CYS A 233 -0.59 -0.60 16.54
CA CYS A 233 -1.58 -1.57 16.96
C CYS A 233 -1.14 -2.99 16.61
N GLY A 234 -1.46 -3.94 17.48
CA GLY A 234 -1.10 -5.35 17.34
C GLY A 234 -1.48 -6.15 18.57
N GLU A 235 -0.65 -7.12 18.94
CA GLU A 235 -0.89 -7.96 20.12
C GLU A 235 -0.73 -7.19 21.44
N ARG A 236 0.19 -6.22 21.47
CA ARG A 236 0.58 -5.50 22.70
C ARG A 236 -0.28 -4.28 23.00
N PHE A 237 -0.87 -3.68 21.97
CA PHE A 237 -1.64 -2.45 22.09
C PHE A 237 -2.68 -2.39 20.97
N PHE A 238 -3.87 -1.90 21.30
CA PHE A 238 -4.89 -1.46 20.37
C PHE A 238 -5.78 -0.46 21.12
N TRP A 239 -6.44 0.42 20.38
CA TRP A 239 -7.34 1.43 20.94
C TRP A 239 -8.64 0.83 21.47
#